data_AF-F5RMR1-F1
#
_entry.id   AF-F5RMR1-F1
#
_cell.length_a   1.000
_cell.length_b   1.000
_cell.length_c   1.000
_cell.angle_alpha   90.00
_cell.angle_beta   90.00
_cell.angle_gamma   90.00
#
_symmetry.space_group_name_H-M   'P 1'
#
loop_
_entity.id
_entity.type
_entity.pdbx_description
1 polymer ?
#
loop_
_entity_poly.entity_id
_entity_poly.type
_entity_poly.pdbx_seq_one_letter_code
_entity_poly.pdbx_strand_id
1 'polypeptide(L)'
;MLLQATELRDKDELLGTSVTDDLIAEVEKYLCAAAAGLGVAWEAVQPTYYVRRFLTVYVFRELCMRKSFTGAQPWGGSDDRDSYAGKYSFYRDEMKRIEASMTAAALTGTAVSSSYGSVGLHRG
;
A
#
# COMPACT_ATOMS: atom_id res chain seq x y z
N MET A 1 13.17 -5.11 1.92
CA MET A 1 11.86 -5.30 1.29
C MET A 1 10.85 -5.64 2.36
N LEU A 2 9.78 -4.85 2.44
CA LEU A 2 8.67 -4.95 3.37
C LEU A 2 7.62 -5.98 2.92
N LEU A 3 7.67 -6.37 1.64
CA LEU A 3 6.76 -7.31 0.99
C LEU A 3 7.49 -8.03 -0.16
N GLN A 4 7.22 -9.31 -0.41
CA GLN A 4 7.76 -10.03 -1.57
C GLN A 4 6.69 -10.23 -2.65
N ALA A 5 7.08 -10.31 -3.93
CA ALA A 5 6.13 -10.53 -5.03
C ALA A 5 5.32 -11.81 -4.87
N THR A 6 5.93 -12.87 -4.35
CA THR A 6 5.28 -14.15 -4.06
C THR A 6 4.08 -14.00 -3.11
N GLU A 7 4.13 -13.07 -2.16
CA GLU A 7 3.03 -12.80 -1.21
C GLU A 7 1.81 -12.13 -1.85
N LEU A 8 1.95 -11.66 -3.09
CA LEU A 8 0.90 -10.95 -3.83
C LEU A 8 0.34 -11.75 -5.02
N ARG A 9 1.08 -12.74 -5.53
CA ARG A 9 0.70 -13.49 -6.74
C ARG A 9 -0.66 -14.18 -6.63
N ASP A 10 -0.99 -14.69 -5.45
CA ASP A 10 -2.24 -15.43 -5.23
C ASP A 10 -3.40 -14.55 -4.75
N LYS A 11 -3.18 -13.23 -4.58
CA LYS A 11 -4.21 -12.31 -4.06
C LYS A 11 -5.14 -11.75 -5.13
N ASP A 12 -4.74 -11.80 -6.39
CA ASP A 12 -5.59 -11.41 -7.51
C ASP A 12 -5.24 -12.28 -8.73
N GLU A 13 -6.19 -13.07 -9.21
CA GLU A 13 -5.98 -14.01 -10.31
C GLU A 13 -5.60 -13.33 -11.64
N LEU A 14 -6.07 -12.09 -11.86
CA LEU A 14 -5.80 -11.36 -13.11
C LEU A 14 -4.48 -10.59 -13.05
N LEU A 15 -4.17 -10.02 -11.88
CA LEU A 15 -3.04 -9.10 -11.71
C LEU A 15 -1.80 -9.79 -11.13
N GLY A 16 -1.97 -10.87 -10.38
CA GLY A 16 -0.93 -11.57 -9.65
C GLY A 16 0.24 -12.02 -10.52
N THR A 17 -0.04 -12.51 -11.73
CA THR A 17 0.97 -12.92 -12.70
C THR A 17 1.87 -11.78 -13.18
N SER A 18 1.41 -10.54 -13.06
CA SER A 18 2.14 -9.35 -13.48
C SER A 18 2.89 -8.66 -12.33
N VAL A 19 2.85 -9.22 -11.11
CA VAL A 19 3.57 -8.68 -9.95
C VAL A 19 5.05 -9.07 -10.02
N THR A 20 5.91 -8.06 -10.06
CA THR A 20 7.38 -8.20 -10.06
C THR A 20 7.99 -7.52 -8.83
N ASP A 21 9.19 -7.96 -8.44
CA ASP A 21 9.91 -7.33 -7.32
C ASP A 21 10.33 -5.88 -7.66
N ASP A 22 10.59 -5.58 -8.93
CA ASP A 22 10.84 -4.20 -9.40
C ASP A 22 9.65 -3.28 -9.14
N LEU A 23 8.43 -3.77 -9.39
CA LEU A 23 7.21 -3.02 -9.12
C LEU A 23 7.06 -2.78 -7.62
N ILE A 24 7.37 -3.78 -6.78
CA ILE A 24 7.34 -3.61 -5.33
C ILE A 24 8.36 -2.55 -4.88
N ALA A 25 9.57 -2.59 -5.42
CA ALA A 25 10.60 -1.60 -5.10
C ALA A 25 10.20 -0.18 -5.51
N GLU A 26 9.48 -0.01 -6.64
CA GLU A 26 8.90 1.27 -7.05
C GLU A 26 7.86 1.77 -6.03
N VAL A 27 6.98 0.89 -5.57
CA VAL A 27 5.96 1.23 -4.57
C VAL A 27 6.57 1.53 -3.19
N GLU A 28 7.65 0.83 -2.80
CA GLU A 28 8.38 1.14 -1.56
C GLU A 28 8.96 2.55 -1.58
N LYS A 29 9.41 3.06 -2.73
CA LYS A 29 9.86 4.47 -2.85
C LYS A 29 8.72 5.46 -2.60
N TYR A 30 7.53 5.15 -3.10
CA TYR A 30 6.34 5.97 -2.83
C TYR A 30 5.97 5.94 -1.34
N LEU A 31 6.02 4.76 -0.71
CA LEU A 31 5.82 4.63 0.74
C LEU A 31 6.87 5.43 1.53
N CYS A 32 8.12 5.44 1.09
CA CYS A 32 9.19 6.22 1.72
C CYS A 32 8.88 7.73 1.67
N ALA A 33 8.42 8.25 0.54
CA ALA A 33 7.98 9.64 0.43
C ALA A 33 6.79 9.96 1.35
N ALA A 34 5.82 9.04 1.43
CA ALA A 34 4.67 9.19 2.32
C ALA A 34 5.06 9.16 3.81
N ALA A 35 6.00 8.28 4.18
CA ALA A 35 6.55 8.20 5.53
C ALA A 35 7.30 9.49 5.91
N ALA A 36 8.10 10.05 5.00
CA ALA A 36 8.79 11.32 5.20
C ALA A 36 7.80 12.48 5.42
N GLY A 37 6.67 12.50 4.70
CA GLY A 37 5.58 13.47 4.92
C GLY A 37 4.94 13.38 6.32
N LEU A 38 5.05 12.22 6.98
CA LEU A 38 4.59 11.98 8.35
C LEU A 38 5.71 12.11 9.39
N GLY A 39 6.92 12.51 8.99
CA GLY A 39 8.08 12.64 9.88
C GLY A 39 8.68 11.30 10.34
N VAL A 40 8.39 10.21 9.62
CA VAL A 40 8.91 8.87 9.94
C VAL A 40 10.13 8.57 9.06
N ALA A 41 11.25 8.22 9.71
CA ALA A 41 12.43 7.74 9.01
C ALA A 41 12.17 6.38 8.36
N TRP A 42 12.71 6.13 7.16
CA TRP A 42 12.47 4.89 6.43
C TRP A 42 12.88 3.65 7.22
N GLU A 43 13.96 3.74 7.97
CA GLU A 43 14.50 2.68 8.82
C GLU A 43 13.55 2.32 9.99
N ALA A 44 12.65 3.24 10.35
CA ALA A 44 11.64 3.02 11.38
C ALA A 44 10.35 2.37 10.83
N VAL A 45 10.17 2.33 9.50
CA VAL A 45 9.00 1.70 8.87
C VAL A 45 9.07 0.19 9.05
N GLN A 46 8.00 -0.38 9.59
CA GLN A 46 7.86 -1.82 9.83
C GLN A 46 6.82 -2.42 8.88
N PRO A 47 6.88 -3.72 8.56
CA PRO A 47 5.89 -4.40 7.71
C PRO A 47 4.58 -4.65 8.47
N THR A 48 3.97 -3.59 9.00
CA THR A 48 2.68 -3.62 9.70
C THR A 48 1.55 -4.00 8.75
N TYR A 49 0.37 -4.28 9.30
CA TYR A 49 -0.84 -4.51 8.50
C TYR A 49 -1.11 -3.35 7.52
N TYR A 50 -1.00 -2.11 7.99
CA TYR A 50 -1.27 -0.92 7.17
C TYR A 50 -0.23 -0.77 6.05
N VAL A 51 1.06 -0.98 6.36
CA VAL A 51 2.14 -0.96 5.36
C VAL A 51 1.93 -2.04 4.30
N ARG A 52 1.67 -3.28 4.71
CA ARG A 52 1.43 -4.39 3.77
C ARG A 52 0.18 -4.15 2.91
N ARG A 53 -0.90 -3.62 3.50
CA ARG A 53 -2.14 -3.31 2.77
C ARG A 53 -1.92 -2.16 1.78
N PHE A 54 -1.19 -1.12 2.17
CA PHE A 54 -0.79 -0.02 1.29
C PHE A 54 -0.01 -0.54 0.07
N LEU A 55 1.06 -1.31 0.31
CA LEU A 55 1.89 -1.86 -0.77
C LEU A 55 1.05 -2.74 -1.72
N THR A 56 0.21 -3.60 -1.17
CA THR A 56 -0.69 -4.47 -1.95
C THR A 56 -1.62 -3.66 -2.85
N VAL A 57 -2.33 -2.68 -2.28
CA VAL A 57 -3.34 -1.89 -3.00
C VAL A 57 -2.69 -1.02 -4.06
N TYR A 58 -1.53 -0.42 -3.78
CA TYR A 58 -0.82 0.39 -4.74
C TYR A 58 -0.30 -0.44 -5.92
N VAL A 59 0.32 -1.59 -5.65
CA VAL A 59 0.80 -2.51 -6.71
C VAL A 59 -0.35 -2.88 -7.66
N PHE A 60 -1.50 -3.30 -7.12
CA PHE A 60 -2.63 -3.65 -7.97
C PHE A 60 -3.25 -2.46 -8.70
N ARG A 61 -3.32 -1.29 -8.07
CA ARG A 61 -3.76 -0.06 -8.73
C ARG A 61 -2.88 0.27 -9.94
N GLU A 62 -1.56 0.21 -9.78
CA GLU A 62 -0.61 0.47 -10.86
C GLU A 62 -0.72 -0.56 -11.98
N LEU A 63 -0.87 -1.84 -11.65
CA LEU A 63 -1.10 -2.89 -12.65
C LEU A 63 -2.41 -2.66 -13.42
N CYS A 64 -3.50 -2.28 -12.75
CA CYS A 64 -4.75 -1.95 -13.43
C CYS A 64 -4.59 -0.77 -14.40
N MET A 65 -3.85 0.29 -14.02
CA MET A 65 -3.56 1.40 -14.94
C MET A 65 -2.73 0.93 -16.13
N ARG A 66 -1.62 0.24 -15.89
CA ARG A 66 -0.73 -0.22 -16.97
C ARG A 66 -1.51 -1.09 -17.96
N LYS A 67 -2.32 -2.04 -17.46
CA LYS A 67 -3.13 -2.95 -18.28
C LYS A 67 -4.25 -2.23 -19.03
N SER A 68 -4.92 -1.24 -18.42
CA SER A 68 -6.00 -0.50 -19.07
C SER A 68 -5.53 0.33 -20.27
N PHE A 69 -4.30 0.84 -20.23
CA PHE A 69 -3.68 1.55 -21.37
C PHE A 69 -3.06 0.62 -22.41
N THR A 70 -2.50 -0.53 -22.02
CA THR A 70 -1.90 -1.49 -22.97
C THR A 70 -2.92 -2.35 -23.73
N GLY A 71 -4.17 -2.43 -23.26
CA GLY A 71 -5.23 -3.26 -23.84
C GLY A 71 -5.82 -2.77 -25.17
N ALA A 72 -5.28 -1.72 -25.80
CA ALA A 72 -5.70 -1.29 -27.13
C ALA A 72 -5.12 -2.22 -28.23
N GLN A 73 -5.49 -3.50 -28.21
CA GLN A 73 -5.32 -4.37 -29.38
C GLN A 73 -6.46 -4.06 -30.37
N PRO A 74 -6.20 -3.88 -31.68
CA PRO A 74 -7.23 -3.50 -32.65
C PRO A 74 -8.31 -4.57 -32.89
N TRP A 75 -8.15 -5.78 -32.35
CA TRP A 75 -9.05 -6.92 -32.56
C TRP A 75 -9.39 -7.70 -31.26
N GLY A 76 -9.22 -7.10 -30.08
CA GLY A 76 -9.52 -7.72 -28.77
C GLY A 76 -10.58 -6.93 -28.00
N GLY A 77 -11.61 -7.61 -27.49
CA GLY A 77 -12.85 -7.03 -26.98
C GLY A 77 -12.71 -6.01 -25.84
N SER A 78 -13.70 -5.11 -25.77
CA SER A 78 -13.85 -4.06 -24.74
C SER A 78 -13.92 -4.59 -23.30
N ASP A 79 -14.27 -5.86 -23.13
CA ASP A 79 -14.68 -6.46 -21.85
C ASP A 79 -13.53 -6.53 -20.81
N ASP A 80 -12.31 -6.80 -21.28
CA ASP A 80 -11.12 -6.82 -20.42
C ASP A 80 -10.76 -5.42 -19.92
N ARG A 81 -10.90 -4.41 -20.79
CA ARG A 81 -10.64 -3.01 -20.45
C ARG A 81 -11.59 -2.54 -19.35
N ASP A 82 -12.86 -2.89 -19.45
CA ASP A 82 -13.87 -2.54 -18.47
C ASP A 82 -13.61 -3.24 -17.12
N SER A 83 -13.13 -4.49 -17.16
CA SER A 83 -12.70 -5.24 -15.97
C SER A 83 -11.53 -4.57 -15.22
N TYR A 84 -10.50 -4.11 -15.94
CA TYR A 84 -9.38 -3.38 -15.31
C TYR A 84 -9.79 -1.98 -14.82
N ALA A 85 -10.68 -1.28 -15.52
CA ALA A 85 -11.18 0.03 -15.10
C ALA A 85 -12.01 -0.04 -13.80
N GLY A 86 -12.83 -1.08 -13.66
CA GLY A 86 -13.57 -1.38 -12.43
C GLY A 86 -12.64 -1.67 -11.25
N LYS A 87 -11.68 -2.58 -11.43
CA LYS A 87 -10.67 -2.90 -10.40
C LYS A 87 -9.80 -1.69 -10.05
N TYR A 88 -9.40 -0.89 -11.04
CA TYR A 88 -8.66 0.36 -10.79
C TYR A 88 -9.45 1.30 -9.87
N SER A 89 -10.73 1.52 -10.15
CA SER A 89 -11.58 2.40 -9.35
C SER A 89 -11.68 1.89 -7.92
N PHE A 90 -11.86 0.58 -7.73
CA PHE A 90 -11.85 -0.06 -6.42
C PHE A 90 -10.53 0.17 -5.66
N TYR A 91 -9.38 -0.15 -6.27
CA TYR A 91 -8.08 0.02 -5.61
C TYR A 91 -7.73 1.49 -5.37
N ARG A 92 -8.15 2.41 -6.24
CA ARG A 92 -8.01 3.86 -6.02
C ARG A 92 -8.79 4.32 -4.79
N ASP A 93 -10.02 3.87 -4.63
CA ASP A 93 -10.86 4.29 -3.50
C ASP A 93 -10.42 3.63 -2.18
N GLU A 94 -9.88 2.41 -2.26
CA GLU A 94 -9.21 1.76 -1.14
C GLU A 94 -7.91 2.48 -0.76
N MET A 95 -7.11 2.90 -1.75
CA MET A 95 -5.87 3.66 -1.52
C MET A 95 -6.15 4.94 -0.72
N LYS A 96 -7.16 5.73 -1.13
CA LYS A 96 -7.55 6.96 -0.41
C LYS A 96 -7.93 6.68 1.05
N ARG A 97 -8.62 5.57 1.32
CA ARG A 97 -8.99 5.16 2.68
C ARG A 97 -7.77 4.77 3.51
N ILE A 98 -6.80 4.08 2.90
CA ILE A 98 -5.55 3.71 3.56
C ILE A 98 -4.71 4.95 3.83
N GLU A 99 -4.54 5.85 2.86
CA GLU A 99 -3.80 7.11 3.03
C GLU A 99 -4.40 7.96 4.16
N ALA A 100 -5.73 8.06 4.23
CA ALA A 100 -6.41 8.78 5.30
C ALA A 100 -6.23 8.15 6.69
N SER A 101 -5.98 6.83 6.76
CA SER A 101 -5.73 6.10 8.00
C SER A 101 -4.23 5.92 8.30
N MET A 102 -3.35 6.41 7.42
CA MET A 102 -1.92 6.25 7.55
C MET A 102 -1.36 7.29 8.52
N THR A 103 -0.89 6.81 9.67
CA THR A 103 -0.29 7.62 10.72
C THR A 103 1.13 7.14 10.98
N ALA A 104 1.94 7.95 11.67
CA ALA A 104 3.29 7.53 12.07
C ALA A 104 3.26 6.20 12.85
N ALA A 105 2.33 6.05 13.79
CA ALA A 105 2.12 4.81 14.56
C ALA A 105 1.74 3.61 13.67
N ALA A 106 0.92 3.82 12.64
CA ALA A 106 0.56 2.77 11.69
C ALA A 106 1.76 2.29 10.85
N LEU A 107 2.72 3.19 10.57
CA LEU A 107 3.94 2.87 9.82
C LEU A 107 5.02 2.20 10.68
N THR A 108 5.19 2.64 11.93
CA THR A 108 6.26 2.15 12.81
C THR A 108 5.84 0.96 13.66
N GLY A 109 4.53 0.70 13.78
CA GLY A 109 3.99 -0.36 14.65
C GLY A 109 4.09 -0.04 16.14
N THR A 110 4.62 1.14 16.51
CA THR A 110 4.53 1.63 17.88
C THR A 110 3.11 2.08 18.15
N ALA A 111 2.40 1.34 19.01
CA ALA A 111 1.34 1.96 19.79
C ALA A 111 1.96 3.20 20.43
N VAL A 112 1.38 4.38 20.20
CA VAL A 112 1.81 5.61 20.87
C VAL A 112 1.95 5.25 22.35
N SER A 113 3.18 5.21 22.86
CA SER A 113 3.39 5.08 24.30
C SER A 113 2.88 6.40 24.86
N SER A 114 1.59 6.47 25.13
CA SER A 114 1.02 7.53 25.93
C SER A 114 1.65 7.35 27.31
N SER A 115 2.72 8.08 27.58
CA SER A 115 3.20 8.29 28.93
C SER A 115 2.13 9.12 29.64
N TYR A 116 1.05 8.45 30.07
CA TYR A 116 0.15 9.00 31.06
C TYR A 116 0.99 9.22 32.31
N GLY A 117 1.24 10.49 32.62
CA GLY A 117 2.16 10.92 33.66
C GLY A 117 1.88 10.23 34.99
N SER A 118 2.85 9.48 35.48
CA SER A 118 2.88 9.07 36.88
C SER A 118 3.18 10.30 37.73
N VAL A 119 2.14 11.04 38.14
CA VAL A 119 2.27 12.02 39.21
C VAL A 119 2.48 11.25 40.50
N GLY A 120 3.71 11.27 41.02
CA GLY A 120 4.04 10.68 42.31
C GLY A 120 3.27 11.42 43.41
N LEU A 121 2.19 10.82 43.91
CA LEU A 121 1.49 11.30 45.10
C LEU A 121 2.43 11.16 46.31
N HIS A 122 3.06 12.27 46.68
CA HIS A 122 3.76 12.37 47.96
C HIS A 122 2.69 12.51 49.05
N ARG A 123 2.48 11.43 49.81
CA ARG A 123 1.75 11.50 51.07
C ARG A 123 2.77 11.66 52.20
N GLY A 124 2.70 12.82 52.86
CA GLY A 124 3.12 13.07 54.25
C GLY A 124 4.60 12.88 54.54
#